data_AF-A0A832K975-F1
#
_entry.id   AF-A0A832K975-F1
#
_cell.length_a   1.000
_cell.length_b   1.000
_cell.length_c   1.000
_cell.angle_alpha   90.00
_cell.angle_beta   90.00
_cell.angle_gamma   90.00
#
_symmetry.space_group_name_H-M   'P 1'
#
loop_
_entity.id
_entity.type
_entity.pdbx_description
1 polymer ?
#
loop_
_entity_poly.entity_id
_entity_poly.type
_entity_poly.pdbx_seq_one_letter_code
_entity_poly.pdbx_strand_id
1 'polypeptide(L)'
;MAAESSPVIAFILAIIASAVIYGIGGRISPKPKPSEDKLMPYACGEEMPPEKARLGVYLYNYAAMFLVLDVVAVVFAMSMGVPFKGNAVTSALATIYIAVAAVAVTLIFRRGELRKI
;
A
#
# COMPACT_ATOMS: atom_id res chain seq x y z
N MET A 1 26.00 -20.65 2.20
CA MET A 1 24.66 -21.25 2.18
C MET A 1 23.76 -20.39 3.04
N ALA A 2 23.27 -19.28 2.47
CA ALA A 2 22.36 -18.40 3.16
C ALA A 2 21.00 -19.11 3.26
N ALA A 3 20.36 -19.02 4.41
CA ALA A 3 19.00 -19.51 4.60
C ALA A 3 18.09 -18.76 3.62
N GLU A 4 17.69 -19.42 2.53
CA GLU A 4 16.57 -18.96 1.72
C GLU A 4 15.29 -19.18 2.54
N SER A 5 14.95 -18.21 3.38
CA SER A 5 13.63 -18.15 3.99
C SER A 5 12.63 -17.86 2.87
N SER A 6 11.80 -18.86 2.54
CA SER A 6 10.65 -18.65 1.67
C SER A 6 9.86 -17.43 2.17
N PRO A 7 9.50 -16.46 1.31
CA PRO A 7 8.74 -15.27 1.70
C PRO A 7 7.46 -15.61 2.49
N VAL A 8 6.89 -16.79 2.22
CA VAL A 8 5.73 -17.35 2.94
C VAL A 8 6.06 -17.63 4.41
N ILE A 9 7.23 -18.20 4.68
CA ILE A 9 7.67 -18.50 6.05
C ILE A 9 7.88 -17.18 6.82
N ALA A 10 8.53 -16.19 6.21
CA ALA A 10 8.72 -14.88 6.83
C ALA A 10 7.37 -14.19 7.15
N PHE A 11 6.42 -14.26 6.21
CA PHE A 11 5.07 -13.72 6.41
C PHE A 11 4.32 -14.41 7.55
N ILE A 12 4.36 -15.75 7.60
CA ILE A 12 3.73 -16.53 8.68
C ILE A 12 4.36 -16.17 10.03
N LEU A 13 5.69 -16.10 10.10
CA LEU A 13 6.40 -15.71 11.32
C LEU A 13 6.03 -14.30 11.77
N ALA A 14 5.86 -13.34 10.85
CA ALA A 14 5.43 -11.99 11.17
C ALA A 14 4.00 -11.95 11.75
N ILE A 15 3.08 -12.75 11.22
CA ILE A 15 1.71 -12.89 11.76
C ILE A 15 1.76 -13.50 13.15
N ILE A 16 2.51 -14.59 13.33
CA ILE A 16 2.64 -15.27 14.63
C ILE A 16 3.23 -14.30 15.66
N ALA A 17 4.32 -13.61 15.32
CA ALA A 17 4.95 -12.63 16.20
C ALA A 17 3.96 -11.52 16.59
N SER A 18 3.23 -10.96 15.62
CA SER A 18 2.22 -9.93 15.87
C SER A 18 1.10 -10.43 16.80
N ALA A 19 0.60 -11.64 16.59
CA ALA A 19 -0.43 -12.25 17.41
C ALA A 19 0.06 -12.54 18.84
N VAL A 20 1.30 -13.00 19.00
CA VAL A 20 1.94 -13.22 20.30
C VAL A 20 2.09 -11.90 21.05
N ILE A 21 2.62 -10.86 20.40
CA ILE A 21 2.78 -9.53 21.02
C ILE A 21 1.41 -8.98 21.44
N TYR A 22 0.41 -9.04 20.57
CA TYR A 22 -0.95 -8.58 20.89
C TYR A 22 -1.58 -9.39 22.02
N GLY A 23 -1.43 -10.71 22.00
CA GLY A 23 -2.00 -11.62 23.00
C GLY A 23 -1.34 -11.49 24.38
N ILE A 24 -0.02 -11.28 24.43
CA ILE A 24 0.72 -10.99 25.67
C ILE A 24 0.35 -9.60 26.16
N GLY A 25 0.38 -8.59 25.28
CA GLY A 25 0.02 -7.21 25.61
C GLY A 25 -1.39 -7.10 26.21
N GLY A 26 -2.38 -7.72 25.58
CA GLY A 26 -3.77 -7.73 26.09
C GLY A 26 -3.97 -8.57 27.36
N ARG A 27 -3.06 -9.50 27.67
CA ARG A 27 -3.07 -10.24 28.95
C ARG A 27 -2.44 -9.44 30.09
N ILE A 28 -1.33 -8.75 29.84
CA ILE A 28 -0.59 -7.99 30.85
C ILE A 28 -1.23 -6.61 31.10
N SER A 29 -1.90 -6.04 30.09
CA SER A 29 -2.53 -4.72 30.20
C SER A 29 -3.55 -4.66 31.34
N PRO A 30 -3.58 -3.58 32.13
CA PRO A 30 -4.69 -3.31 33.03
C PRO A 30 -6.01 -3.33 32.27
N LYS A 31 -7.06 -3.90 32.87
CA LYS A 31 -8.42 -3.95 32.31
C LYS A 31 -9.38 -3.08 33.13
N PRO A 32 -9.27 -1.72 33.07
CA PRO A 32 -10.23 -0.86 33.75
C PRO A 32 -11.64 -1.12 33.21
N LYS A 33 -12.63 -0.97 34.07
CA LYS A 33 -14.04 -0.94 33.65
C LYS A 33 -14.19 0.11 32.52
N PRO A 34 -14.90 -0.20 31.43
CA PRO A 34 -15.21 0.80 30.42
C PRO A 34 -16.05 1.91 31.06
N SER A 35 -15.62 3.16 30.90
CA SER A 35 -16.40 4.36 31.20
C SER A 35 -16.61 5.13 29.91
N GLU A 36 -17.65 5.96 29.83
CA GLU A 36 -17.92 6.77 28.64
C GLU A 36 -16.71 7.65 28.29
N ASP A 37 -16.17 8.38 29.26
CA ASP A 37 -14.97 9.23 29.10
C ASP A 37 -13.75 8.47 28.54
N LYS A 38 -13.61 7.18 28.87
CA LYS A 38 -12.47 6.36 28.40
C LYS A 38 -12.66 5.86 26.97
N LEU A 39 -13.91 5.74 26.53
CA LEU A 39 -14.28 5.29 25.19
C LEU A 39 -14.50 6.45 24.21
N MET A 40 -14.63 7.68 24.73
CA MET A 40 -14.77 8.89 23.92
C MET A 40 -13.54 9.09 23.01
N PRO A 41 -13.76 9.51 21.75
CA PRO A 41 -12.67 9.91 20.86
C PRO A 41 -11.82 11.03 21.45
N TYR A 42 -10.53 11.04 21.11
CA TYR A 42 -9.64 12.10 21.55
C TYR A 42 -10.01 13.44 20.89
N ALA A 43 -10.50 14.38 21.70
CA ALA A 43 -10.79 15.75 21.30
C ALA A 43 -10.53 16.73 22.45
N CYS A 44 -9.38 16.62 23.12
CA CYS A 44 -9.02 17.48 24.27
C CYS A 44 -10.05 17.49 25.43
N GLY A 45 -10.88 16.44 25.54
CA GLY A 45 -11.98 16.35 26.52
C GLY A 45 -13.29 16.99 26.05
N GLU A 46 -13.36 17.48 24.81
CA GLU A 46 -14.59 17.96 24.20
C GLU A 46 -15.43 16.82 23.65
N GLU A 47 -16.76 16.96 23.75
CA GLU A 47 -17.71 16.06 23.11
C GLU A 47 -17.74 16.32 21.60
N MET A 48 -16.94 15.57 20.84
CA MET A 48 -17.06 15.55 19.38
C MET A 48 -17.97 14.39 18.94
N PRO A 49 -19.21 14.66 18.48
CA PRO A 49 -20.02 13.63 17.87
C PRO A 49 -19.33 13.11 16.60
N PRO A 50 -19.52 11.82 16.24
CA PRO A 50 -18.93 11.24 15.04
C PRO A 50 -19.49 11.94 13.79
N GLU A 51 -18.70 12.87 13.24
CA GLU A 51 -19.00 13.50 11.96
C GLU A 51 -18.39 12.70 10.82
N LYS A 52 -19.09 12.63 9.69
CA LYS A 52 -18.54 12.02 8.47
C LYS A 52 -17.43 12.92 7.94
N ALA A 53 -16.19 12.56 8.22
CA ALA A 53 -15.03 13.19 7.60
C ALA A 53 -15.18 13.09 6.07
N ARG A 54 -15.29 14.24 5.39
CA ARG A 54 -15.25 14.28 3.93
C ARG A 54 -13.81 14.08 3.50
N LEU A 55 -13.44 12.85 3.21
CA LEU A 55 -12.16 12.54 2.59
C LEU A 55 -12.09 13.26 1.25
N GLY A 56 -11.00 14.00 1.02
CA GLY A 56 -10.84 14.72 -0.23
C GLY A 56 -10.64 13.76 -1.40
N VAL A 57 -11.17 14.13 -2.57
CA VAL A 57 -11.08 13.36 -3.83
C VAL A 57 -9.62 13.13 -4.24
N TYR A 58 -8.68 13.94 -3.75
CA TYR A 58 -7.24 13.76 -3.99
C TYR A 58 -6.72 12.39 -3.52
N LEU A 59 -7.27 11.81 -2.45
CA LEU A 59 -6.89 10.47 -1.98
C LEU A 59 -7.30 9.39 -2.99
N TYR A 60 -8.46 9.56 -3.62
CA TYR A 60 -8.91 8.66 -4.69
C TYR A 60 -7.98 8.77 -5.91
N ASN A 61 -7.66 9.99 -6.33
CA ASN A 61 -6.74 10.23 -7.45
C ASN A 61 -5.35 9.63 -7.17
N TYR A 62 -4.85 9.78 -5.94
CA TYR A 62 -3.59 9.18 -5.52
C TYR A 62 -3.65 7.64 -5.55
N ALA A 63 -4.70 7.03 -5.00
CA ALA A 63 -4.87 5.58 -4.99
C ALA A 63 -4.97 5.00 -6.41
N ALA A 64 -5.71 5.68 -7.31
CA ALA A 64 -5.81 5.28 -8.70
C ALA A 64 -4.45 5.34 -9.42
N MET A 65 -3.68 6.42 -9.20
CA MET A 65 -2.34 6.55 -9.77
C MET A 65 -1.39 5.47 -9.22
N PHE A 66 -1.42 5.23 -7.92
CA PHE A 66 -0.63 4.19 -7.28
C PHE A 66 -0.93 2.82 -7.88
N LEU A 67 -2.22 2.45 -8.03
CA LEU A 67 -2.62 1.17 -8.63
C LEU A 67 -2.08 1.01 -10.05
N VAL A 68 -2.23 2.03 -10.90
CA VAL A 68 -1.74 1.99 -12.28
C VAL A 68 -0.23 1.77 -12.31
N LEU A 69 0.53 2.50 -11.49
CA LEU A 69 1.98 2.36 -11.40
C LEU A 69 2.41 1.00 -10.84
N ASP A 70 1.69 0.48 -9.85
CA ASP A 70 1.96 -0.83 -9.25
C ASP A 70 1.76 -1.97 -10.26
N VAL A 71 0.64 -1.95 -11.02
CA VAL A 71 0.41 -2.91 -12.10
C VAL A 71 1.51 -2.83 -13.16
N VAL A 72 1.92 -1.62 -13.54
CA VAL A 72 3.02 -1.42 -14.49
C VAL A 72 4.32 -2.01 -13.95
N ALA A 73 4.64 -1.76 -12.67
CA ALA A 73 5.84 -2.28 -12.03
C ALA A 73 5.83 -3.81 -11.97
N VAL A 74 4.71 -4.43 -11.58
CA VAL A 74 4.57 -5.89 -11.49
C VAL A 74 4.69 -6.54 -12.86
N VAL A 75 3.98 -6.04 -13.88
CA VAL A 75 4.05 -6.57 -15.25
C VAL A 75 5.47 -6.44 -15.80
N PHE A 76 6.12 -5.30 -15.55
CA PHE A 76 7.49 -5.08 -15.98
C PHE A 76 8.46 -6.03 -15.28
N ALA A 77 8.41 -6.14 -13.95
CA ALA A 77 9.28 -7.00 -13.15
C ALA A 77 9.15 -8.48 -13.55
N MET A 78 7.93 -8.96 -13.78
CA MET A 78 7.68 -10.33 -14.25
C MET A 78 8.22 -10.57 -15.67
N SER A 79 8.27 -9.53 -16.49
CA SER A 79 8.81 -9.60 -17.86
C SER A 79 10.35 -9.64 -17.89
N MET A 80 11.05 -9.20 -16.82
CA MET A 80 12.52 -9.18 -16.74
C MET A 80 13.15 -10.58 -16.58
N GLY A 81 12.37 -11.63 -16.34
CA GLY A 81 12.84 -13.02 -16.30
C GLY A 81 13.19 -13.61 -17.67
N VAL A 82 12.87 -12.90 -18.76
CA VAL A 82 13.22 -13.31 -20.13
C VAL A 82 14.52 -12.60 -20.54
N PRO A 83 15.60 -13.33 -20.89
CA PRO A 83 16.84 -12.69 -21.31
C PRO A 83 16.58 -11.80 -22.54
N PHE A 84 16.94 -10.51 -22.44
CA PHE A 84 16.75 -9.50 -23.49
C PHE A 84 17.28 -9.93 -24.88
N LYS A 85 18.26 -10.84 -24.91
CA LYS A 85 18.87 -11.37 -26.14
C LYS A 85 18.18 -12.61 -26.72
N GLY A 86 17.26 -13.25 -25.99
CA GLY A 86 16.66 -14.54 -26.38
C GLY A 86 15.33 -14.43 -27.14
N ASN A 87 14.59 -13.33 -27.01
CA ASN A 87 13.31 -13.15 -27.69
C ASN A 87 13.04 -11.66 -27.99
N ALA A 88 13.26 -11.25 -29.24
CA ALA A 88 13.08 -9.88 -29.70
C ALA A 88 11.62 -9.38 -29.58
N VAL A 89 10.64 -10.29 -29.64
CA VAL A 89 9.22 -9.94 -29.53
C VAL A 89 8.88 -9.55 -28.09
N THR A 90 9.34 -10.33 -27.11
CA THR A 90 9.08 -10.04 -25.68
C THR A 90 9.73 -8.74 -25.25
N SER A 91 10.97 -8.47 -25.67
CA SER A 91 11.67 -7.23 -25.32
C SER A 91 11.04 -6.00 -25.99
N ALA A 92 10.56 -6.13 -27.23
CA ALA A 92 9.81 -5.07 -27.91
C ALA A 92 8.48 -4.76 -27.19
N LEU A 93 7.71 -5.79 -26.83
CA LEU A 93 6.44 -5.62 -26.11
C LEU A 93 6.64 -4.98 -24.73
N ALA A 94 7.65 -5.41 -23.97
CA ALA A 94 7.97 -4.80 -22.68
C ALA A 94 8.36 -3.33 -22.82
N THR A 95 9.14 -2.99 -23.85
CA THR A 95 9.54 -1.60 -24.12
C THR A 95 8.35 -0.73 -24.52
N ILE A 96 7.47 -1.24 -25.40
CA ILE A 96 6.24 -0.54 -25.80
C ILE A 96 5.33 -0.31 -24.59
N TYR A 97 5.18 -1.33 -23.72
CA TYR A 97 4.37 -1.22 -22.51
C TYR A 97 4.86 -0.09 -21.58
N ILE A 98 6.17 -0.03 -21.31
CA ILE A 98 6.75 1.05 -20.50
C ILE A 98 6.58 2.40 -21.18
N ALA A 99 6.78 2.49 -22.50
CA ALA A 99 6.62 3.74 -23.24
C ALA A 99 5.18 4.28 -23.15
N VAL A 100 4.17 3.42 -23.31
CA VAL A 100 2.76 3.78 -23.16
C VAL A 100 2.47 4.22 -21.72
N ALA A 101 2.97 3.48 -20.72
CA ALA A 101 2.81 3.85 -19.32
C ALA A 101 3.45 5.21 -19.01
N ALA A 102 4.66 5.49 -19.52
CA ALA A 102 5.34 6.76 -19.35
C ALA A 102 4.57 7.92 -20.01
N VAL A 103 4.00 7.70 -21.20
CA VAL A 103 3.13 8.70 -21.86
C VAL A 103 1.87 8.95 -21.03
N ALA A 104 1.20 7.90 -20.55
CA ALA A 104 0.00 8.06 -19.72
C ALA A 104 0.28 8.85 -18.43
N VAL A 105 1.36 8.50 -17.74
CA VAL A 105 1.80 9.18 -16.51
C VAL A 105 2.14 10.64 -16.78
N THR A 106 2.94 10.94 -17.82
CA THR A 106 3.28 12.33 -18.17
C THR A 106 2.05 13.16 -18.53
N LEU A 107 1.06 12.60 -19.24
CA LEU A 107 -0.21 13.28 -19.52
C LEU A 107 -1.00 13.60 -18.25
N ILE A 108 -1.06 12.68 -17.29
CA ILE A 108 -1.73 12.89 -16.00
C ILE A 108 -1.01 13.99 -15.21
N PHE A 109 0.33 13.98 -15.14
CA PHE A 109 1.09 15.03 -14.48
C PHE A 109 0.87 16.41 -15.12
N ARG A 110 0.77 16.47 -16.45
CA ARG A 110 0.49 17.72 -17.17
C ARG A 110 -0.93 18.25 -16.94
N ARG A 111 -1.91 17.41 -16.60
CA ARG A 111 -3.27 17.85 -16.27
C ARG A 111 -3.36 18.64 -14.96
N GLY A 112 -2.31 18.67 -14.13
CA GLY A 112 -2.22 19.54 -12.96
C GLY A 112 -3.19 19.20 -11.82
N GLU A 113 -4.01 18.17 -11.95
CA GLU A 113 -4.88 17.61 -10.89
C GLU A 113 -4.07 17.21 -9.66
N LEU A 114 -2.82 16.77 -9.86
CA LEU A 114 -1.87 16.40 -8.81
C LEU A 114 -1.15 17.60 -8.16
N ARG A 115 -1.32 18.83 -8.66
CA ARG A 115 -0.64 20.04 -8.15
C ARG A 115 -1.40 20.70 -6.99
N LYS A 116 -2.65 20.30 -6.75
CA LYS A 116 -3.47 20.77 -5.62
C LYS A 116 -3.44 19.83 -4.42
N ILE A 117 -2.57 18.81 -4.46
CA ILE A 117 -2.20 17.97 -3.31
C ILE A 117 -1.22 18.75 -2.45
#